data_AF-V6RWJ8-F1
#
_entry.id   AF-V6RWJ8-F1
#
_cell.length_a   1.000
_cell.length_b   1.000
_cell.length_c   1.000
_cell.angle_alpha   90.00
_cell.angle_beta   90.00
_cell.angle_gamma   90.00
#
_symmetry.space_group_name_H-M   'P 1'
#
loop_
_entity.id
_entity.type
_entity.pdbx_description
1 polymer ?
#
loop_
_entity_poly.entity_id
_entity_poly.type
_entity_poly.pdbx_seq_one_letter_code
_entity_poly.pdbx_strand_id
1 'polypeptide(L)'
;MKHLYFLFALVLMFFSDAALAQNNSSKGNQEKYNLPPGYQMPVKMKIFDLSHKLNGKQSTEPYTQEDLRFLKNIPESEIEKYKTITPEYYQYYITGRAFISSLSPKVKSVYTDAELWYIYAFDQKLKTKLTIIK
;
A
#
# COMPACT_ATOMS: atom_id res chain seq x y z
N MET A 1 2.01 -40.88 47.39
CA MET A 1 2.91 -40.08 48.25
C MET A 1 3.75 -39.21 47.32
N LYS A 2 3.41 -37.93 47.18
CA LYS A 2 4.15 -36.83 47.84
C LYS A 2 5.65 -36.97 47.60
N HIS A 3 6.16 -36.36 46.53
CA HIS A 3 7.30 -35.43 46.55
C HIS A 3 7.18 -34.57 45.28
N LEU A 4 6.73 -33.32 45.40
CA LEU A 4 7.59 -32.14 45.61
C LEU A 4 7.98 -31.57 44.23
N TYR A 5 7.11 -30.80 43.56
CA TYR A 5 7.06 -29.34 43.68
C TYR A 5 8.43 -28.69 43.91
N PHE A 6 9.29 -28.71 42.91
CA PHE A 6 10.43 -27.81 42.83
C PHE A 6 10.90 -27.65 41.38
N LEU A 7 10.19 -26.83 40.61
CA LEU A 7 10.74 -26.02 39.51
C LEU A 7 9.66 -25.07 38.96
N PHE A 8 9.00 -24.39 39.89
CA PHE A 8 8.33 -23.12 39.62
C PHE A 8 9.38 -22.01 39.75
N ALA A 9 10.25 -21.90 38.74
CA ALA A 9 11.21 -20.80 38.59
C ALA A 9 11.87 -20.84 37.20
N LEU A 10 11.10 -20.83 36.12
CA LEU A 10 11.55 -20.23 34.87
C LEU A 10 10.54 -19.16 34.45
N VAL A 11 10.39 -18.24 35.40
CA VAL A 11 9.82 -16.92 35.28
C VAL A 11 10.66 -16.13 34.27
N LEU A 12 9.94 -15.50 33.33
CA LEU A 12 10.26 -14.26 32.64
C LEU A 12 11.64 -14.12 31.99
N MET A 13 11.60 -14.07 30.66
CA MET A 13 12.46 -13.38 29.67
C MET A 13 12.44 -14.32 28.46
N PHE A 14 11.67 -14.08 27.40
CA PHE A 14 11.88 -13.03 26.41
C PHE A 14 10.54 -12.65 25.72
N PHE A 15 9.93 -11.55 26.17
CA PHE A 15 8.98 -10.77 25.38
C PHE A 15 9.60 -9.39 25.16
N SER A 16 10.35 -9.19 24.08
CA SER A 16 10.77 -7.89 23.50
C SER A 16 11.57 -8.23 22.23
N ASP A 17 11.40 -7.67 21.04
CA ASP A 17 10.53 -6.65 20.50
C ASP A 17 10.38 -6.98 19.01
N ALA A 18 9.14 -6.96 18.52
CA ALA A 18 8.90 -6.85 17.09
C ALA A 18 9.20 -5.40 16.68
N ALA A 19 10.47 -5.08 16.45
CA ALA A 19 10.86 -3.87 15.76
C ALA A 19 11.08 -4.21 14.28
N LEU A 20 10.04 -3.98 13.49
CA LEU A 20 10.17 -3.75 12.05
C LEU A 20 11.36 -2.82 11.81
N ALA A 21 12.35 -3.31 11.08
CA ALA A 21 13.41 -2.48 10.53
C ALA A 21 12.78 -1.50 9.52
N GLN A 22 12.34 -0.36 10.02
CA GLN A 22 12.04 0.81 9.20
C GLN A 22 13.40 1.34 8.75
N ASN A 23 13.83 0.88 7.57
CA ASN A 23 15.05 1.32 6.92
C ASN A 23 14.94 2.83 6.64
N ASN A 24 15.53 3.62 7.53
CA ASN A 24 15.71 5.06 7.38
C ASN A 24 16.73 5.32 6.27
N SER A 25 16.25 5.31 5.04
CA SER A 25 16.94 5.92 3.90
C SER A 25 16.55 7.39 3.83
N SER A 26 17.36 8.23 4.46
CA SER A 26 17.74 9.59 4.02
C SER A 26 16.67 10.53 3.44
N LYS A 27 16.21 11.45 4.31
CA LYS A 27 15.79 12.85 4.06
C LYS A 27 15.79 13.35 2.60
N GLY A 28 14.58 13.58 2.09
CA GLY A 28 14.30 14.50 0.98
C GLY A 28 12.91 14.28 0.37
N ASN A 29 11.83 14.86 0.92
CA ASN A 29 10.48 14.82 0.33
C ASN A 29 9.84 13.45 0.00
N GLN A 30 10.47 12.33 0.40
CA GLN A 30 10.06 10.97 0.02
C GLN A 30 8.83 10.41 0.75
N GLU A 31 8.22 11.15 1.68
CA GLU A 31 6.99 10.71 2.37
C GLU A 31 5.69 10.99 1.60
N LYS A 32 5.74 11.66 0.44
CA LYS A 32 4.51 12.13 -0.22
C LYS A 32 3.81 11.07 -1.07
N TYR A 33 4.57 10.21 -1.74
CA TYR A 33 4.05 9.27 -2.74
C TYR A 33 4.65 7.88 -2.54
N ASN A 34 3.85 6.87 -2.83
CA ASN A 34 4.24 5.47 -2.83
C ASN A 34 4.36 5.02 -4.29
N LEU A 35 5.45 5.42 -4.94
CA LEU A 35 5.70 5.14 -6.35
C LEU A 35 6.42 3.80 -6.51
N PRO A 36 6.24 3.09 -7.64
CA PRO A 36 7.01 1.89 -7.91
C PRO A 36 8.50 2.19 -8.01
N PRO A 37 9.37 1.21 -7.71
CA PRO A 37 10.81 1.39 -7.76
C PRO A 37 11.26 1.82 -9.16
N GLY A 38 12.13 2.83 -9.20
CA GLY A 38 12.67 3.40 -10.43
C GLY A 38 11.75 4.40 -11.15
N TYR A 39 10.50 4.60 -10.72
CA TYR A 39 9.64 5.61 -11.31
C TYR A 39 9.99 7.01 -10.81
N GLN A 40 10.26 7.92 -11.75
CA GLN A 40 10.51 9.33 -11.45
C GLN A 40 9.33 10.17 -11.92
N MET A 41 8.79 10.96 -10.99
CA MET A 41 7.72 11.92 -11.28
C MET A 41 8.18 12.97 -12.29
N PRO A 42 7.41 13.21 -13.37
CA PRO A 42 7.66 14.36 -14.23
C PRO A 42 7.54 15.67 -13.44
N VAL A 43 8.39 16.64 -13.76
CA VAL A 43 8.47 17.96 -13.09
C VAL A 43 7.11 18.68 -13.07
N LYS A 44 6.25 18.43 -14.06
CA LYS A 44 4.91 19.03 -14.20
C LYS A 44 3.81 17.96 -14.24
N MET A 45 3.77 17.06 -13.27
CA MET A 45 2.65 16.12 -13.12
C MET A 45 1.56 16.73 -12.26
N LYS A 46 0.34 16.82 -12.81
CA LYS A 46 -0.86 17.14 -12.04
C LYS A 46 -1.24 15.91 -11.21
N ILE A 47 -1.62 16.15 -9.96
CA ILE A 47 -2.13 15.10 -9.08
C ILE A 47 -3.60 15.34 -8.83
N PHE A 48 -4.41 14.33 -9.12
CA PHE A 48 -5.86 14.38 -8.96
C PHE A 48 -6.23 14.14 -7.50
N ASP A 49 -7.07 15.01 -6.95
CA ASP A 49 -7.73 14.77 -5.67
C ASP A 49 -8.96 13.91 -5.91
N LEU A 50 -8.93 12.65 -5.49
CA LEU A 50 -10.04 11.70 -5.60
C LEU A 50 -10.95 11.68 -4.36
N SER A 51 -10.62 12.44 -3.30
CA SER A 51 -11.33 12.40 -2.03
C SER A 51 -12.78 12.91 -2.12
N HIS A 52 -13.07 13.73 -3.13
CA HIS A 52 -14.40 14.31 -3.39
C HIS A 52 -15.47 13.23 -3.64
N LYS A 53 -15.09 12.06 -4.20
CA LYS A 53 -16.03 10.96 -4.49
C LYS A 53 -16.67 10.37 -3.23
N LEU A 54 -15.98 10.41 -2.07
CA LEU A 54 -16.57 9.96 -0.80
C LEU A 54 -17.81 10.76 -0.39
N ASN A 55 -17.93 12.00 -0.86
CA ASN A 55 -19.04 12.88 -0.54
C ASN A 55 -20.13 12.87 -1.63
N GLY A 56 -20.09 11.90 -2.55
CA GLY A 56 -21.03 11.81 -3.67
C GLY A 56 -20.86 12.92 -4.72
N LYS A 57 -19.77 13.69 -4.67
CA LYS A 57 -19.47 14.70 -5.68
C LYS A 57 -18.86 14.01 -6.90
N GLN A 58 -19.27 14.41 -8.09
CA GLN A 58 -18.61 13.98 -9.33
C GLN A 58 -17.29 14.74 -9.49
N SER A 59 -16.26 14.04 -9.96
CA SER A 59 -15.02 14.69 -10.41
C SER A 59 -15.35 15.57 -11.60
N THR A 60 -14.90 16.82 -11.58
CA THR A 60 -14.90 17.65 -12.78
C THR A 60 -13.74 17.32 -13.72
N GLU A 61 -12.81 16.47 -13.29
CA GLU A 61 -11.61 16.13 -14.03
C GLU A 61 -11.65 14.66 -14.51
N PRO A 62 -11.53 14.41 -15.82
CA PRO A 62 -11.49 13.06 -16.36
C PRO A 62 -10.17 12.39 -15.96
N TYR A 63 -10.28 11.21 -15.34
CA TYR A 63 -9.14 10.35 -15.05
C TYR A 63 -8.93 9.37 -16.21
N THR A 64 -7.71 9.24 -16.69
CA THR A 64 -7.36 8.41 -17.85
C THR A 64 -6.37 7.31 -17.48
N GLN A 65 -6.28 6.25 -18.31
CA GLN A 65 -5.26 5.22 -18.09
C GLN A 65 -3.82 5.75 -18.22
N GLU A 66 -3.62 6.88 -18.91
CA GLU A 66 -2.31 7.54 -19.02
C GLU A 66 -1.79 8.01 -17.65
N ASP A 67 -2.71 8.28 -16.72
CA ASP A 67 -2.38 8.66 -15.34
C ASP A 67 -1.82 7.48 -14.52
N LEU A 68 -1.95 6.24 -15.02
CA LEU A 68 -1.33 5.03 -14.50
C LEU A 68 -0.02 4.65 -15.19
N ARG A 69 0.61 5.54 -15.97
CA ARG A 69 1.91 5.25 -16.62
C ARG A 69 3.04 4.81 -15.68
N PHE A 70 2.86 5.03 -14.37
CA PHE A 70 3.80 4.53 -13.36
C PHE A 70 3.71 3.01 -13.17
N LEU A 71 2.56 2.40 -13.47
CA LEU A 71 2.39 0.95 -13.48
C LEU A 71 2.84 0.35 -14.80
N LYS A 72 3.61 -0.73 -14.73
CA LYS A 72 3.85 -1.59 -15.87
C LYS A 72 2.56 -2.32 -16.24
N ASN A 73 2.21 -2.33 -17.51
CA ASN A 73 1.13 -3.16 -18.04
C ASN A 73 1.60 -4.63 -18.10
N ILE A 74 1.44 -5.35 -16.99
CA ILE A 74 1.83 -6.74 -16.85
C ILE A 74 0.56 -7.59 -16.76
N PRO A 75 0.38 -8.59 -17.63
CA PRO A 75 -0.72 -9.54 -17.49
C PRO A 75 -0.65 -10.25 -16.13
N GLU A 76 -1.79 -10.49 -15.50
CA GLU A 76 -1.84 -11.15 -14.18
C GLU A 76 -1.15 -12.53 -14.20
N SER A 77 -1.25 -13.27 -15.33
CA SER A 77 -0.57 -14.55 -15.52
C SER A 77 0.96 -14.46 -15.53
N GLU A 78 1.52 -13.26 -15.68
CA GLU A 78 2.96 -13.03 -15.78
C GLU A 78 3.56 -12.39 -14.53
N ILE A 79 2.74 -11.96 -13.56
CA ILE A 79 3.24 -11.22 -12.39
C ILE A 79 4.22 -12.05 -11.55
N GLU A 80 4.01 -13.36 -11.43
CA GLU A 80 4.90 -14.24 -10.67
C GLU A 80 6.32 -14.32 -11.24
N LYS A 81 6.48 -14.10 -12.55
CA LYS A 81 7.82 -14.02 -13.19
C LYS A 81 8.63 -12.84 -12.64
N TYR A 82 7.97 -11.77 -12.19
CA TYR A 82 8.63 -10.57 -11.67
C TYR A 82 9.26 -10.79 -10.29
N LYS A 83 8.89 -11.86 -9.58
CA LYS A 83 9.48 -12.23 -8.29
C LYS A 83 11.00 -12.42 -8.37
N THR A 84 11.50 -12.88 -9.52
CA THR A 84 12.93 -13.06 -9.78
C THR A 84 13.53 -11.96 -10.66
N ILE A 85 12.77 -11.42 -11.63
CA ILE A 85 13.28 -10.42 -12.59
C ILE A 85 13.44 -9.03 -11.96
N THR A 86 12.42 -8.55 -11.25
CA THR A 86 12.46 -7.28 -10.52
C THR A 86 11.70 -7.42 -9.20
N PRO A 87 12.34 -8.03 -8.17
CA PRO A 87 11.67 -8.38 -6.93
C PRO A 87 11.01 -7.19 -6.22
N GLU A 88 11.62 -6.01 -6.27
CA GLU A 88 11.09 -4.79 -5.64
C GLU A 88 9.78 -4.34 -6.30
N TYR A 89 9.70 -4.41 -7.65
CA TYR A 89 8.47 -4.07 -8.36
C TYR A 89 7.38 -5.10 -8.08
N TYR A 90 7.74 -6.40 -8.01
CA TYR A 90 6.80 -7.45 -7.61
C TYR A 90 6.23 -7.16 -6.21
N GLN A 91 7.08 -6.82 -5.24
CA GLN A 91 6.66 -6.44 -3.89
C GLN A 91 5.75 -5.21 -3.86
N TYR A 92 6.07 -4.18 -4.64
CA TYR A 92 5.20 -3.03 -4.82
C TYR A 92 3.82 -3.43 -5.35
N TYR A 93 3.78 -4.26 -6.39
CA TYR A 93 2.54 -4.69 -7.04
C TYR A 93 1.66 -5.50 -6.09
N ILE A 94 2.20 -6.54 -5.44
CA ILE A 94 1.42 -7.38 -4.53
C ILE A 94 0.96 -6.62 -3.29
N THR A 95 1.75 -5.66 -2.80
CA THR A 95 1.32 -4.77 -1.70
C THR A 95 0.15 -3.88 -2.11
N GLY A 96 0.18 -3.31 -3.31
CA GLY A 96 -0.94 -2.52 -3.84
C GLY A 96 -2.19 -3.36 -4.04
N ARG A 97 -2.06 -4.59 -4.57
CA ARG A 97 -3.19 -5.53 -4.67
C ARG A 97 -3.76 -5.91 -3.31
N ALA A 98 -2.91 -6.16 -2.31
CA ALA A 98 -3.36 -6.45 -0.96
C ALA A 98 -4.14 -5.27 -0.36
N PHE A 99 -3.67 -4.03 -0.56
CA PHE A 99 -4.39 -2.83 -0.17
C PHE A 99 -5.79 -2.79 -0.81
N ILE A 100 -5.88 -2.89 -2.15
CA ILE A 100 -7.17 -2.84 -2.87
C ILE A 100 -8.11 -3.94 -2.38
N SER A 101 -7.61 -5.16 -2.25
CA SER A 101 -8.39 -6.30 -1.75
C SER A 101 -8.91 -6.10 -0.33
N SER A 102 -8.17 -5.41 0.53
CA SER A 102 -8.56 -5.13 1.92
C SER A 102 -9.69 -4.11 2.09
N LEU A 103 -9.99 -3.33 1.04
CA LEU A 103 -11.02 -2.27 1.11
C LEU A 103 -12.43 -2.85 1.20
N SER A 104 -13.31 -2.14 1.92
CA SER A 104 -14.71 -2.53 2.08
C SER A 104 -15.49 -2.49 0.76
N PRO A 105 -16.58 -3.26 0.64
CA PRO A 105 -17.47 -3.18 -0.51
C PRO A 105 -17.98 -1.76 -0.79
N LYS A 106 -18.21 -0.97 0.27
CA LYS A 106 -18.62 0.43 0.18
C LYS A 106 -17.57 1.31 -0.49
N VAL A 107 -16.28 1.08 -0.23
CA VAL A 107 -15.21 1.83 -0.91
C VAL A 107 -15.08 1.37 -2.35
N LYS A 108 -15.14 0.05 -2.60
CA LYS A 108 -15.04 -0.54 -3.94
C LYS A 108 -16.21 -0.18 -4.86
N SER A 109 -17.36 0.23 -4.32
CA SER A 109 -18.48 0.75 -5.13
C SER A 109 -18.31 2.22 -5.54
N VAL A 110 -17.40 2.96 -4.91
CA VAL A 110 -17.15 4.39 -5.18
C VAL A 110 -16.00 4.59 -6.17
N TYR A 111 -14.99 3.72 -6.12
CA TYR A 111 -13.77 3.85 -6.91
C TYR A 111 -13.56 2.68 -7.84
N THR A 112 -13.03 2.97 -9.03
CA THR A 112 -12.51 1.92 -9.92
C THR A 112 -11.15 1.42 -9.43
N ASP A 113 -10.74 0.21 -9.84
CA ASP A 113 -9.40 -0.32 -9.52
C ASP A 113 -8.28 0.63 -9.93
N ALA A 114 -8.44 1.30 -11.08
CA ALA A 114 -7.47 2.26 -11.59
C ALA A 114 -7.33 3.48 -10.67
N GLU A 115 -8.44 3.98 -10.13
CA GLU A 115 -8.44 5.07 -9.15
C GLU A 115 -7.87 4.61 -7.80
N LEU A 116 -8.14 3.38 -7.37
CA LEU A 116 -7.57 2.84 -6.14
C LEU A 116 -6.05 2.68 -6.24
N TRP A 117 -5.54 2.26 -7.39
CA TRP A 117 -4.10 2.27 -7.68
C TRP A 117 -3.50 3.67 -7.66
N TYR A 118 -4.21 4.65 -8.20
CA TYR A 118 -3.80 6.04 -8.15
C TYR A 118 -3.72 6.56 -6.72
N ILE A 119 -4.74 6.31 -5.90
CA ILE A 119 -4.77 6.68 -4.48
C ILE A 119 -3.62 6.01 -3.74
N TYR A 120 -3.42 4.71 -3.98
CA TYR A 120 -2.31 3.95 -3.40
C TYR A 120 -0.96 4.61 -3.70
N ALA A 121 -0.78 5.11 -4.92
CA ALA A 121 0.47 5.75 -5.36
C ALA A 121 0.61 7.20 -4.88
N PHE A 122 -0.44 8.02 -4.94
CA PHE A 122 -0.32 9.47 -4.86
C PHE A 122 -0.97 10.14 -3.65
N ASP A 123 -1.90 9.47 -2.95
CA ASP A 123 -2.63 10.09 -1.84
C ASP A 123 -2.65 9.18 -0.60
N GLN A 124 -1.56 9.24 0.18
CA GLN A 124 -1.41 8.42 1.38
C GLN A 124 -2.45 8.79 2.46
N LYS A 125 -2.94 10.03 2.49
CA LYS A 125 -3.98 10.46 3.44
C LYS A 125 -5.32 9.83 3.10
N LEU A 126 -5.72 9.87 1.83
CA LEU A 126 -6.95 9.22 1.38
C LEU A 126 -6.83 7.70 1.49
N LYS A 127 -5.70 7.10 1.10
CA LYS A 127 -5.42 5.66 1.29
C LYS A 127 -5.72 5.21 2.73
N THR A 128 -5.17 5.90 3.73
CA THR A 128 -5.43 5.60 5.16
C THR A 128 -6.88 5.81 5.54
N LYS A 129 -7.55 6.84 4.99
CA LYS A 129 -8.98 7.05 5.23
C LYS A 129 -9.85 5.93 4.63
N LEU A 130 -9.46 5.36 3.49
CA LEU A 130 -10.23 4.28 2.86
C LEU A 130 -10.18 2.97 3.66
N THR A 131 -9.07 2.66 4.34
CA THR A 131 -8.93 1.41 5.10
C THR A 131 -9.79 1.35 6.37
N ILE A 132 -10.23 2.50 6.88
CA ILE A 132 -11.08 2.59 8.07
C ILE A 132 -12.58 2.59 7.76
N ILE A 133 -12.98 2.80 6.49
CA ILE A 133 -14.39 2.80 6.08
C ILE A 133 -14.88 1.35 5.98
N LYS A 134 -15.91 1.01 6.76
CA LYS A 134 -16.58 -0.31 6.75
C LYS A 134 -17.80 -0.33 5.84
#